data_AF-A0A6B3EPZ8-F1
#
_entry.id   AF-A0A6B3EPZ8-F1
#
_cell.length_a   1.000
_cell.length_b   1.000
_cell.length_c   1.000
_cell.angle_alpha   90.00
_cell.angle_beta   90.00
_cell.angle_gamma   90.00
#
_symmetry.space_group_name_H-M   'P 1'
#
loop_
_entity.id
_entity.type
_entity.pdbx_description
1 polymer ?
#
loop_
_entity_poly.entity_id
_entity_poly.type
_entity_poly.pdbx_seq_one_letter_code
_entity_poly.pdbx_strand_id
1 'polypeptide(L)'
;AAFGLGVRAGDAVVSLGGSGSVMAVHHEAIGDAAVTSLADATGMHLPVVRLLNAVRVLRGAAELLGTDLDGLSALALKSTP
;
A
#
# COMPACT_ATOMS: atom_id res chain seq x y z
N ALA A 1 1.20 -0.50 14.32
CA ALA A 1 0.30 -1.43 13.60
C ALA A 1 0.99 -2.74 13.26
N ALA A 2 2.10 -2.73 12.49
CA ALA A 2 2.78 -3.94 12.02
C ALA A 2 3.05 -4.99 13.13
N PHE A 3 3.60 -4.58 14.28
CA PHE A 3 3.83 -5.51 15.40
C PHE A 3 2.56 -6.17 15.94
N GLY A 4 1.48 -5.39 16.14
CA GLY A 4 0.19 -5.91 16.60
C GLY A 4 -0.51 -6.81 15.57
N LEU A 5 -0.13 -6.73 14.29
CA LEU A 5 -0.61 -7.60 13.22
C LEU A 5 0.23 -8.89 13.09
N GLY A 6 1.30 -9.04 13.87
CA GLY A 6 2.17 -10.22 13.83
C GLY A 6 3.03 -10.32 12.57
N VAL A 7 3.30 -9.20 11.89
CA VAL A 7 4.10 -9.11 10.66
C VAL A 7 5.52 -9.61 10.92
N ARG A 8 6.02 -10.47 10.03
CA ARG A 8 7.39 -11.00 10.06
C ARG A 8 8.18 -10.59 8.82
N ALA A 9 9.47 -10.91 8.81
CA ALA A 9 10.29 -10.77 7.61
C ALA A 9 9.66 -11.60 6.47
N GLY A 10 9.49 -10.97 5.30
CA GLY A 10 8.78 -11.54 4.15
C GLY A 10 7.31 -11.11 4.04
N ASP A 11 6.72 -10.60 5.13
CA ASP A 11 5.36 -10.05 5.10
C ASP A 11 5.37 -8.56 4.73
N ALA A 12 4.27 -8.10 4.14
CA ALA A 12 4.03 -6.68 3.91
C ALA A 12 2.61 -6.30 4.36
N VAL A 13 2.48 -5.09 4.91
CA VAL A 13 1.18 -4.48 5.20
C VAL A 13 0.93 -3.38 4.19
N VAL A 14 -0.20 -3.48 3.49
CA VAL A 14 -0.68 -2.46 2.56
C VAL A 14 -1.90 -1.79 3.19
N SER A 15 -1.77 -0.52 3.55
CA SER A 15 -2.88 0.30 4.03
C SER A 15 -3.44 1.14 2.90
N LEU A 16 -4.72 0.95 2.57
CA LEU A 16 -5.41 1.65 1.48
C LEU A 16 -6.43 2.65 2.02
N GLY A 17 -6.16 3.94 1.84
CA GLY A 17 -7.09 5.04 2.05
C GLY A 17 -7.07 6.02 0.87
N GLY A 18 -7.42 7.29 1.09
CA GLY A 18 -7.25 8.32 0.05
C GLY A 18 -5.79 8.39 -0.44
N SER A 19 -4.86 8.41 0.51
CA SER A 19 -3.45 8.02 0.34
C SER A 19 -3.24 6.60 0.87
N GLY A 20 -2.09 6.00 0.58
CA GLY A 20 -1.75 4.66 1.04
C GLY A 20 -0.35 4.59 1.64
N SER A 21 -0.06 3.46 2.27
CA SER A 21 1.29 3.11 2.67
C SER A 21 1.54 1.62 2.53
N VAL A 22 2.79 1.28 2.24
CA VAL A 22 3.29 -0.09 2.29
C VAL A 22 4.42 -0.11 3.30
N MET A 23 4.39 -1.08 4.21
CA MET A 23 5.46 -1.29 5.18
C MET A 23 5.78 -2.76 5.35
N ALA A 24 7.04 -3.06 5.64
CA ALA A 24 7.54 -4.40 5.90
C ALA A 24 8.57 -4.36 7.03
N VAL A 25 8.81 -5.48 7.70
CA VAL A 25 9.93 -5.62 8.66
C VAL A 25 11.19 -5.98 7.89
N HIS A 26 12.29 -5.27 8.15
CA HIS A 26 13.57 -5.46 7.49
C HIS A 26 14.72 -5.47 8.51
N HIS A 27 15.79 -6.22 8.20
CA HIS A 27 16.94 -6.41 9.10
C HIS A 27 17.91 -5.22 9.13
N GLU A 28 17.84 -4.35 8.13
CA GLU A 28 18.65 -3.14 8.02
C GLU A 28 17.80 -1.95 7.52
N ALA A 29 18.28 -0.74 7.76
CA ALA A 29 17.65 0.47 7.22
C ALA A 29 17.82 0.53 5.69
N ILE A 30 16.75 0.85 4.99
CA ILE A 30 16.79 1.07 3.53
C ILE A 30 17.09 2.55 3.26
N GLY A 31 18.16 2.80 2.51
CA GLY A 31 18.55 4.14 2.05
C GLY A 31 18.04 4.42 0.64
N ASP A 32 16.78 4.84 0.52
CA ASP A 32 16.17 5.24 -0.75
C ASP A 32 15.30 6.49 -0.54
N ALA A 33 15.26 7.40 -1.51
CA ALA A 33 14.54 8.67 -1.39
C ALA A 33 13.02 8.51 -1.26
N ALA A 34 12.45 7.41 -1.76
CA ALA A 34 11.05 7.07 -1.65
C ALA A 34 10.69 6.31 -0.36
N VAL A 35 11.70 5.88 0.42
CA VAL A 35 11.52 5.02 1.58
C VAL A 35 11.87 5.76 2.87
N THR A 36 10.90 5.84 3.77
CA THR A 36 11.17 6.27 5.15
C THR A 36 11.47 5.04 6.00
N SER A 37 12.72 4.86 6.40
CA SER A 37 13.15 3.75 7.26
C SER A 37 12.97 4.10 8.74
N LEU A 38 11.88 3.61 9.33
CA LEU A 38 11.59 3.76 10.76
C LEU A 38 12.24 2.62 11.57
N ALA A 39 12.28 2.75 12.89
CA ALA A 39 12.51 1.61 13.77
C ALA A 39 11.21 0.81 13.93
N ASP A 40 11.32 -0.51 14.02
CA ASP A 40 10.20 -1.36 14.39
C ASP A 40 10.12 -1.56 15.93
N ALA A 41 9.15 -2.33 16.41
CA ALA A 41 8.97 -2.60 17.84
C ALA A 41 9.77 -3.82 18.36
N THR A 42 10.61 -4.44 17.54
CA THR A 42 11.38 -5.67 17.83
C THR A 42 12.89 -5.47 17.79
N GLY A 43 13.35 -4.25 17.50
CA GLY A 43 14.78 -3.91 17.34
C GLY A 43 15.28 -3.98 15.89
N MET A 44 14.36 -4.15 14.94
CA MET A 44 14.58 -4.20 13.50
C MET A 44 14.17 -2.85 12.87
N HIS A 45 14.13 -2.82 11.54
CA HIS A 45 13.72 -1.66 10.75
C HIS A 45 12.34 -1.86 10.11
N LEU A 46 11.63 -0.76 9.94
CA LEU A 46 10.31 -0.70 9.34
C LEU A 46 10.35 0.29 8.16
N PRO A 47 10.88 -0.11 6.99
CA PRO A 47 10.76 0.68 5.77
C PRO A 47 9.29 0.92 5.42
N VAL A 48 8.97 2.17 5.11
CA VAL A 48 7.63 2.60 4.70
C VAL A 48 7.71 3.39 3.40
N VAL A 49 6.90 2.99 2.42
CA VAL A 49 6.64 3.77 1.21
C VAL A 49 5.27 4.42 1.35
N ARG A 50 5.17 5.72 1.06
CA ARG A 50 3.91 6.47 1.05
C ARG A 50 3.40 6.64 -0.37
N LEU A 51 2.16 6.24 -0.62
CA LEU A 51 1.46 6.45 -1.87
C LEU A 51 0.56 7.68 -1.73
N LEU A 52 0.78 8.70 -2.54
CA LEU A 52 -0.05 9.92 -2.49
C LEU A 52 -1.46 9.66 -3.02
N ASN A 53 -1.58 8.78 -4.02
CA ASN A 53 -2.84 8.45 -4.68
C ASN A 53 -3.08 6.94 -4.58
N ALA A 54 -3.84 6.50 -3.57
CA ALA A 54 -4.24 5.10 -3.44
C ALA A 54 -5.68 4.91 -3.95
N VAL A 55 -6.68 4.86 -3.06
CA VAL A 55 -8.09 4.69 -3.45
C VAL A 55 -8.59 5.85 -4.32
N ARG A 56 -7.95 7.03 -4.25
CA ARG A 56 -8.26 8.17 -5.12
C ARG A 56 -8.20 7.83 -6.60
N VAL A 57 -7.20 7.04 -7.02
CA VAL A 57 -7.05 6.66 -8.43
C VAL A 57 -8.22 5.78 -8.88
N LEU A 58 -8.65 4.85 -8.03
CA LEU A 58 -9.77 3.96 -8.33
C LEU A 58 -11.08 4.75 -8.48
N ARG A 59 -11.34 5.71 -7.60
CA ARG A 59 -12.51 6.60 -7.71
C ARG A 59 -12.47 7.43 -8.99
N GLY A 60 -11.33 8.05 -9.28
CA GLY A 60 -11.15 8.83 -10.51
C GLY A 60 -11.32 7.97 -11.77
N ALA A 61 -10.85 6.72 -11.77
CA ALA A 61 -11.04 5.80 -12.88
C ALA A 61 -12.52 5.41 -13.06
N ALA A 62 -13.25 5.16 -11.98
CA ALA A 62 -14.69 4.88 -12.03
C ALA A 62 -15.45 6.10 -12.60
N GLU A 63 -15.15 7.30 -12.12
CA GLU A 63 -15.74 8.55 -12.62
C GLU A 63 -15.45 8.78 -14.11
N LEU A 64 -14.21 8.58 -14.55
CA LEU A 64 -13.80 8.70 -15.96
C LEU A 64 -14.55 7.73 -16.87
N LEU A 65 -14.89 6.54 -16.36
CA LEU A 65 -15.65 5.52 -17.09
C LEU A 65 -17.17 5.64 -16.90
N GLY A 66 -17.64 6.68 -16.19
CA GLY A 66 -19.07 6.90 -15.95
C GLY A 66 -19.73 5.81 -15.11
N THR A 67 -18.98 5.20 -14.18
CA THR A 67 -19.45 4.08 -13.35
C THR A 67 -19.04 4.25 -11.89
N ASP A 68 -19.43 3.32 -11.01
CA ASP A 68 -19.03 3.27 -9.61
C ASP A 68 -17.91 2.23 -9.37
N LEU A 69 -17.51 1.99 -8.11
CA LEU A 69 -16.41 1.06 -7.81
C LEU A 69 -16.77 -0.41 -8.13
N ASP A 70 -18.04 -0.78 -8.02
CA ASP A 70 -18.50 -2.13 -8.34
C ASP A 70 -18.50 -2.33 -9.87
N GLY A 71 -18.95 -1.31 -10.62
CA GLY A 71 -18.88 -1.29 -12.07
C GLY A 71 -17.44 -1.27 -12.59
N LEU A 72 -16.54 -0.50 -11.98
CA LEU A 72 -15.11 -0.53 -12.29
C LEU A 72 -14.53 -1.94 -12.06
N SER A 73 -14.91 -2.59 -10.95
CA SER A 73 -14.48 -3.96 -10.64
C SER A 73 -14.99 -4.97 -11.68
N ALA A 74 -16.25 -4.83 -12.12
CA ALA A 74 -16.83 -5.66 -13.16
C ALA A 74 -16.15 -5.47 -14.54
N LEU A 75 -15.75 -4.23 -14.87
CA LEU A 75 -14.98 -3.93 -16.08
C LEU A 75 -13.58 -4.54 -16.01
N ALA A 76 -12.89 -4.42 -14.87
CA ALA A 76 -11.56 -4.97 -14.68
C ALA A 76 -11.53 -6.50 -14.89
N LEU A 77 -12.52 -7.23 -14.37
CA LEU A 77 -12.65 -8.69 -14.55
C LEU A 77 -12.89 -9.12 -16.01
N LYS A 78 -13.43 -8.24 -16.85
CA LYS A 78 -13.65 -8.50 -18.28
C LYS A 78 -12.49 -8.03 -19.16
N SER A 79 -11.55 -7.26 -18.60
CA SER A 79 -10.41 -6.73 -19.35
C SER A 79 -9.36 -7.81 -19.60
N THR A 80 -8.55 -7.61 -20.64
CA THR A 80 -7.32 -8.38 -20.88
C THR A 80 -6.11 -7.49 -20.60
N PRO A 81 -4.99 -8.05 -20.10
CA PRO A 81 -3.75 -7.30 -19.86
C PRO A 81 -3.20 -6.61 -21.12
#